data_AF-G7WL60-F1
#
_entry.id   AF-G7WL60-F1
#
_cell.length_a   1.000
_cell.length_b   1.000
_cell.length_c   1.000
_cell.angle_alpha   90.00
_cell.angle_beta   90.00
_cell.angle_gamma   90.00
#
_symmetry.space_group_name_H-M   'P 1'
#
loop_
_entity.id
_entity.type
_entity.pdbx_description
1 polymer ?
#
loop_
_entity_poly.entity_id
_entity_poly.type
_entity_poly.pdbx_seq_one_letter_code
_entity_poly.pdbx_strand_id
1 'polypeptide(L)' 'MSDDTVPRNIRRSADSVKATLLNVQESEAIRAASAISILDEISNDPNIPLHTRTLIWNVASQLETVPVG' A
#
# COMPACT_ATOMS: atom_id res chain seq x y z
N MET A 1 -10.41 -25.38 -4.11
CA MET A 1 -10.91 -23.99 -4.13
C MET A 1 -10.20 -23.33 -2.96
N SER A 2 -9.08 -22.68 -3.21
CA SER A 2 -8.26 -22.10 -2.15
C SER A 2 -8.98 -20.84 -1.68
N ASP A 3 -9.39 -20.79 -0.41
CA ASP A 3 -10.01 -19.60 0.14
C ASP A 3 -9.05 -18.41 -0.02
N ASP A 4 -9.37 -17.55 -0.99
CA ASP A 4 -8.68 -16.30 -1.36
C ASP A 4 -8.81 -15.24 -0.26
N THR A 5 -8.34 -15.55 0.95
CA THR A 5 -8.42 -14.62 2.07
C THR A 5 -7.10 -13.92 2.24
N VAL A 6 -7.08 -12.61 1.97
CA VAL A 6 -5.93 -11.75 2.28
C VAL A 6 -5.63 -11.84 3.79
N PRO A 7 -4.39 -12.19 4.19
CA PRO A 7 -3.98 -12.24 5.59
C PRO A 7 -4.31 -10.98 6.39
N ARG A 8 -4.57 -11.15 7.69
CA ARG A 8 -5.01 -10.04 8.57
C ARG A 8 -3.96 -8.93 8.71
N ASN A 9 -2.67 -9.28 8.72
CA ASN A 9 -1.58 -8.33 8.78
C ASN A 9 -1.54 -7.46 7.51
N ILE A 10 -1.68 -8.07 6.33
CA ILE A 10 -1.71 -7.36 5.03
C ILE A 10 -2.91 -6.40 4.96
N ARG A 11 -4.09 -6.85 5.40
CA ARG A 11 -5.27 -5.98 5.50
C ARG A 11 -5.04 -4.77 6.42
N ARG A 12 -4.43 -4.98 7.59
CA ARG A 12 -4.11 -3.88 8.52
C ARG A 12 -3.14 -2.88 7.90
N SER A 13 -2.10 -3.35 7.21
CA SER A 13 -1.16 -2.44 6.57
C SER A 13 -1.80 -1.67 5.41
N ALA A 14 -2.73 -2.28 4.67
CA ALA A 14 -3.53 -1.57 3.68
C ALA A 14 -4.44 -0.49 4.31
N ASP A 15 -5.02 -0.75 5.49
CA ASP A 15 -5.75 0.27 6.25
C ASP A 15 -4.83 1.42 6.69
N SER A 16 -3.59 1.13 7.08
CA SER A 16 -2.58 2.16 7.40
C SER A 16 -2.24 3.02 6.17
N VAL A 17 -2.02 2.41 5.01
CA VAL A 17 -1.81 3.13 3.74
C VAL A 17 -2.97 4.10 3.48
N LYS A 18 -4.20 3.63 3.62
CA LYS A 18 -5.40 4.47 3.45
C LYS A 18 -5.41 5.62 4.46
N ALA A 19 -5.09 5.38 5.73
CA ALA A 19 -5.04 6.40 6.75
C ALA A 19 -3.97 7.47 6.45
N THR A 20 -2.77 7.05 6.02
CA THR A 20 -1.70 7.94 5.57
C THR A 20 -2.14 8.82 4.40
N LEU A 21 -2.75 8.23 3.37
CA LEU A 21 -3.23 8.99 2.20
C LEU A 21 -4.34 9.99 2.56
N LEU A 22 -5.14 9.71 3.59
CA LEU A 22 -6.21 10.60 4.05
C LEU A 22 -5.74 11.67 5.06
N ASN A 23 -4.47 11.67 5.47
CA ASN A 23 -3.93 12.62 6.44
C ASN A 23 -3.72 14.02 5.84
N VAL A 24 -4.76 14.85 5.82
CA VAL A 24 -4.73 16.21 5.26
C VAL A 24 -3.76 17.19 5.95
N GLN A 25 -3.12 16.80 7.04
CA GLN A 25 -2.08 17.62 7.71
C GLN A 25 -0.74 17.56 6.97
N GLU A 26 -0.51 16.53 6.16
CA GLU A 26 0.72 16.33 5.40
C GLU A 26 0.53 16.67 3.92
N SER A 27 1.64 17.06 3.25
CA SER A 27 1.59 17.30 1.81
C SER A 27 1.29 16.02 1.04
N GLU A 28 0.73 16.15 -0.17
CA GLU A 28 0.46 15.01 -1.05
C GLU A 28 1.71 14.18 -1.32
N ALA A 29 2.84 14.84 -1.54
CA ALA A 29 4.14 14.18 -1.75
C ALA A 29 4.59 13.36 -0.53
N ILE A 30 4.49 13.91 0.68
CA ILE A 30 4.86 13.21 1.92
C ILE A 30 3.95 12.00 2.12
N ARG A 31 2.63 12.18 1.95
CA ARG A 31 1.66 11.09 2.07
C ARG A 31 1.92 9.96 1.06
N ALA A 32 2.20 10.31 -0.19
CA ALA A 32 2.49 9.34 -1.24
C ALA A 32 3.77 8.55 -0.92
N ALA A 33 4.84 9.23 -0.54
CA ALA A 33 6.11 8.59 -0.17
C ALA A 33 5.94 7.65 1.04
N SER A 34 5.24 8.08 2.09
CA SER A 34 4.96 7.24 3.26
C SER A 34 4.09 6.03 2.91
N ALA A 35 3.08 6.21 2.06
CA ALA A 35 2.23 5.12 1.60
C ALA A 35 3.02 4.08 0.77
N ILE A 36 3.88 4.53 -0.14
CA ILE A 36 4.77 3.63 -0.93
C ILE A 36 5.67 2.82 -0.01
N SER A 37 6.28 3.45 1.00
CA SER A 37 7.13 2.74 1.98
C SER A 37 6.38 1.60 2.67
N ILE A 38 5.12 1.82 3.08
CA ILE A 38 4.31 0.77 3.69
C ILE A 38 3.96 -0.32 2.66
N LEU A 39 3.63 0.05 1.41
CA LEU A 39 3.34 -0.91 0.35
C LEU A 39 4.54 -1.80 0.00
N ASP A 40 5.75 -1.26 0.04
CA ASP A 40 6.99 -2.02 -0.16
C ASP A 40 7.24 -3.02 0.98
N GLU A 41 6.98 -2.62 2.23
CA GLU A 41 7.05 -3.53 3.38
C GLU A 41 6.08 -4.71 3.21
N ILE A 42 4.82 -4.44 2.85
CA ILE A 42 3.81 -5.48 2.62
C ILE A 42 4.20 -6.39 1.45
N SER A 43 4.79 -5.83 0.40
CA SER A 43 5.25 -6.60 -0.77
C SER A 43 6.33 -7.60 -0.40
N ASN A 44 7.10 -7.37 0.65
CA ASN A 44 8.12 -8.31 1.12
C ASN A 44 7.56 -9.42 2.04
N ASP A 45 6.26 -9.41 2.36
CA ASP A 45 5.65 -10.47 3.17
C ASP A 45 5.64 -11.82 2.41
N PRO A 46 6.14 -12.91 3.00
CA PRO A 46 6.19 -14.22 2.35
C PRO A 46 4.80 -14.87 2.16
N ASN A 47 3.79 -14.44 2.93
CA ASN A 47 2.43 -14.98 2.90
C ASN A 47 1.48 -14.16 2.01
N ILE A 48 1.96 -13.14 1.31
CA ILE A 48 1.10 -12.33 0.44
C ILE A 48 0.59 -13.14 -0.76
N PRO A 49 -0.75 -13.17 -0.99
CA PRO A 49 -1.30 -13.78 -2.19
C PRO A 49 -0.81 -13.06 -3.46
N LEU A 50 -0.59 -13.81 -4.54
CA LEU A 50 -0.10 -13.25 -5.81
C LEU A 50 -0.97 -12.10 -6.32
N HIS A 51 -2.29 -12.27 -6.32
CA HIS A 51 -3.22 -11.22 -6.75
C HIS A 51 -3.09 -9.95 -5.89
N THR A 52 -2.86 -10.11 -4.58
CA THR A 52 -2.68 -8.97 -3.66
C THR A 52 -1.37 -8.24 -3.96
N ARG A 53 -0.29 -8.97 -4.24
CA ARG A 53 1.00 -8.39 -4.65
C ARG A 53 0.87 -7.55 -5.92
N THR A 54 0.14 -8.05 -6.92
CA THR A 54 -0.12 -7.30 -8.16
C THR A 54 -0.91 -6.01 -7.89
N LEU A 55 -1.91 -6.06 -7.01
CA LEU A 55 -2.66 -4.87 -6.61
C LEU A 55 -1.78 -3.85 -5.89
N ILE A 56 -0.90 -4.29 -4.99
CA ILE A 56 0.04 -3.41 -4.29
C ILE A 56 0.96 -2.72 -5.28
N TRP A 57 1.56 -3.46 -6.21
CA TRP A 57 2.42 -2.89 -7.25
C TRP A 57 1.68 -1.82 -8.08
N ASN A 58 0.45 -2.10 -8.51
CA ASN A 58 -0.37 -1.14 -9.24
C ASN A 58 -0.65 0.15 -8.44
N VAL A 59 -0.88 0.05 -7.13
CA VAL A 59 -1.12 1.22 -6.28
C VAL A 59 0.17 2.00 -6.08
N ALA A 60 1.29 1.33 -5.79
CA ALA A 60 2.60 1.97 -5.64
C ALA A 60 2.97 2.77 -6.91
N SER A 61 2.83 2.16 -8.09
CA SER A 61 3.09 2.86 -9.36
C SER A 61 2.19 4.06 -9.62
N GLN A 62 0.94 4.05 -9.13
CA GLN A 62 0.08 5.24 -9.20
C GLN A 62 0.55 6.35 -8.24
N LEU A 63 0.96 5.97 -7.03
CA LEU A 63 1.46 6.92 -6.04
C LEU A 63 2.80 7.55 -6.46
N GLU A 64 3.64 6.82 -7.20
CA GLU A 64 4.88 7.35 -7.78
C GLU A 64 4.64 8.48 -8.79
N THR A 65 3.43 8.59 -9.36
CA THR A 65 3.07 9.69 -10.27
C THR A 65 2.66 10.98 -9.55
N VAL A 66 2.52 10.95 -8.22
CA VAL A 66 2.15 12.14 -7.43
C VAL A 66 3.30 13.15 -7.48
N PRO A 67 3.05 14.40 -7.93
CA PRO A 67 4.09 15.41 -8.03
C PRO A 67 4.69 15.77 -6.66
N VAL A 68 6.02 15.80 -6.59
CA VAL A 68 6.80 16.46 -5.53
C VAL A 68 6.84 17.97 -5.82
N GLY A 69 5.72 18.64 -5.59
CA GLY A 69 5.58 20.09 -5.72
C GLY A 69 6.26 20.88 -4.62
#